data_AF-A0A3B7AAT5-F1
#
_entry.id   AF-A0A3B7AAT5-F1
#
_cell.length_a   1.000
_cell.length_b   1.000
_cell.length_c   1.000
_cell.angle_alpha   90.00
_cell.angle_beta   90.00
_cell.angle_gamma   90.00
#
_symmetry.space_group_name_H-M   'P 1'
#
loop_
_entity.id
_entity.type
_entity.pdbx_description
1 polymer ?
#
loop_
_entity_poly.entity_id
_entity_poly.type
_entity_poly.pdbx_seq_one_letter_code
_entity_poly.pdbx_strand_id
1 'polypeptide(L)'
;MKTRLMMIASALMASLICLPASAQPGPGMGGMDSGMGPGMGPGMAQGGGPGARPPRDCSKAPDPAACNAHRAARDKAHEACKDSVGPLRKQCMQDQMQNFDCAKSGNPQQCESRKTAYKECQGQTGPAFRQCVHQKMPPVDCTKAPNQARCERHQQAREACKDKLGPDHKTCLREQFKNK
;
A
#
# COMPACT_ATOMS: atom_id res chain seq x y z
N MET A 1 47.59 3.88 39.42
CA MET A 1 48.36 2.64 39.66
C MET A 1 47.49 1.64 40.40
N LYS A 2 47.48 0.39 39.93
CA LYS A 2 47.25 -0.90 40.65
C LYS A 2 45.91 -1.13 41.39
N THR A 3 45.01 -1.87 40.75
CA THR A 3 44.65 -3.31 40.98
C THR A 3 43.47 -3.47 41.95
N ARG A 4 42.38 -4.18 41.61
CA ARG A 4 42.37 -5.64 41.39
C ARG A 4 41.38 -6.11 40.31
N LEU A 5 41.93 -6.90 39.37
CA LEU A 5 41.26 -7.93 38.58
C LEU A 5 41.10 -9.22 39.42
N MET A 6 40.34 -10.18 38.87
CA MET A 6 40.00 -11.54 39.35
C MET A 6 38.63 -11.57 40.05
N MET A 7 37.57 -12.10 39.45
CA MET A 7 37.47 -13.52 39.07
C MET A 7 36.83 -13.74 37.70
N ILE A 8 37.55 -14.48 36.86
CA ILE A 8 37.06 -15.20 35.69
C ILE A 8 36.54 -16.54 36.21
N ALA A 9 35.26 -16.84 36.00
CA ALA A 9 34.72 -18.19 36.14
C ALA A 9 34.08 -18.59 34.81
N SER A 10 34.88 -19.24 34.00
CA SER A 10 34.50 -19.93 32.77
C SER A 10 33.55 -21.08 33.09
N ALA A 11 32.39 -21.13 32.43
CA ALA A 11 31.63 -22.35 32.26
C ALA A 11 30.98 -22.36 30.86
N LEU A 12 31.80 -22.75 29.88
CA LEU A 12 31.35 -23.29 28.61
C LEU A 12 30.74 -24.67 28.89
N MET A 13 29.43 -24.82 28.68
CA MET A 13 28.81 -26.12 28.46
C MET A 13 27.93 -26.06 27.22
N ALA A 14 28.47 -26.61 26.14
CA ALA A 14 27.74 -26.97 24.94
C ALA A 14 26.72 -28.05 25.29
N SER A 15 25.45 -27.78 25.00
CA SER A 15 24.43 -28.82 24.88
C SER A 15 23.59 -28.55 23.64
N LEU A 16 24.03 -29.14 22.53
CA LEU A 16 23.15 -29.48 21.43
C LEU A 16 22.12 -30.49 21.96
N ILE A 17 20.86 -30.06 22.06
CA ILE A 17 19.73 -30.97 22.18
C ILE A 17 18.78 -30.65 21.03
N CYS A 18 18.76 -31.56 20.07
CA CYS A 18 17.81 -31.60 18.97
C CYS A 18 16.37 -31.61 19.50
N LEU A 19 15.56 -30.64 19.08
CA LEU A 19 14.11 -30.70 19.20
C LEU A 19 13.54 -31.38 17.95
N PRO A 20 12.78 -32.48 18.07
CA PRO A 20 11.96 -32.96 16.97
C PRO A 20 10.78 -32.00 16.78
N ALA A 21 10.62 -31.54 15.54
CA ALA A 21 9.41 -30.87 15.09
C ALA A 21 8.23 -31.86 15.16
N SER A 22 7.34 -31.68 16.14
CA SER A 22 6.01 -32.28 16.14
C SER A 22 4.97 -31.18 15.95
N ALA A 23 4.45 -31.08 14.72
CA ALA A 23 3.22 -30.38 14.45
C ALA A 23 2.09 -31.04 15.25
N GLN A 24 1.37 -30.28 16.08
CA GLN A 24 0.05 -30.68 16.57
C GLN A 24 -1.00 -30.09 15.61
N PRO A 25 -1.75 -30.93 14.86
CA PRO A 25 -3.02 -30.51 14.31
C PRO A 25 -3.99 -30.37 15.48
N GLY A 26 -4.38 -29.13 15.82
CA GLY A 26 -5.51 -28.90 16.70
C GLY A 26 -6.81 -29.41 16.05
N PRO A 27 -7.72 -30.04 16.81
CA PRO A 27 -9.03 -30.44 16.31
C PRO A 27 -9.91 -29.20 16.14
N GLY A 28 -9.83 -28.58 14.97
CA GLY A 28 -10.68 -27.47 14.53
C GLY A 28 -11.34 -27.83 13.21
N MET A 29 -12.36 -28.66 13.29
CA MET A 29 -13.19 -29.10 12.17
C MET A 29 -14.01 -27.91 11.64
N GLY A 30 -13.54 -27.30 10.55
CA GLY A 30 -14.22 -26.22 9.84
C GLY A 30 -14.03 -26.42 8.34
N GLY A 31 -15.06 -26.93 7.68
CA GLY A 31 -15.04 -27.51 6.33
C GLY A 31 -14.33 -26.71 5.24
N MET A 32 -13.51 -27.43 4.46
CA MET A 32 -13.18 -27.13 3.07
C MET A 32 -13.14 -28.45 2.30
N ASP A 33 -14.31 -29.08 2.19
CA ASP A 33 -14.59 -30.01 1.09
C ASP A 33 -14.97 -29.17 -0.13
N SER A 34 -14.05 -29.06 -1.09
CA SER A 34 -14.36 -28.70 -2.48
C SER A 34 -13.14 -28.99 -3.37
N GLY A 35 -13.13 -30.20 -3.93
CA GLY A 35 -12.73 -30.44 -5.32
C GLY A 35 -11.25 -30.29 -5.69
N MET A 36 -10.44 -31.30 -5.35
CA MET A 36 -9.19 -31.56 -6.07
C MET A 36 -9.50 -32.36 -7.36
N GLY A 37 -9.65 -31.65 -8.48
CA GLY A 37 -9.60 -32.24 -9.82
C GLY A 37 -8.14 -32.33 -10.33
N PRO A 38 -7.75 -33.40 -11.04
CA PRO A 38 -6.40 -33.54 -11.58
C PRO A 38 -6.29 -32.77 -12.90
N GLY A 39 -5.46 -31.72 -12.94
CA GLY A 39 -5.31 -30.91 -14.15
C GLY A 39 -4.27 -29.80 -14.05
N MET A 40 -3.03 -30.12 -13.65
CA MET A 40 -1.91 -29.19 -13.80
C MET A 40 -1.26 -29.40 -15.17
N GLY A 41 -1.78 -28.69 -16.18
CA GLY A 41 -1.10 -28.48 -17.45
C GLY A 41 0.04 -27.45 -17.32
N PRO A 42 1.14 -27.58 -18.08
CA PRO A 42 2.29 -26.69 -17.95
C PRO A 42 2.04 -25.39 -18.71
N GLY A 43 1.77 -24.30 -17.98
CA GLY A 43 1.76 -22.98 -18.59
C GLY A 43 0.96 -21.92 -17.85
N MET A 44 1.40 -21.49 -16.66
CA MET A 44 0.98 -20.19 -16.10
C MET A 44 2.13 -19.49 -15.37
N ALA A 45 3.10 -19.05 -16.16
CA ALA A 45 3.95 -17.93 -15.76
C ALA A 45 3.21 -16.61 -16.06
N GLN A 46 2.22 -16.21 -15.25
CA GLN A 46 1.80 -14.81 -15.22
C GLN A 46 1.02 -14.43 -13.95
N GLY A 47 1.76 -14.07 -12.90
CA GLY A 47 1.57 -12.82 -12.16
C GLY A 47 0.19 -12.38 -11.67
N GLY A 48 -0.77 -13.28 -11.46
CA GLY A 48 -2.09 -12.96 -10.93
C GLY A 48 -2.45 -13.89 -9.79
N GLY A 49 -2.12 -13.50 -8.55
CA GLY A 49 -2.59 -14.23 -7.38
C GLY A 49 -4.13 -14.26 -7.31
N PRO A 50 -4.71 -15.23 -6.58
CA PRO A 50 -6.16 -15.29 -6.37
C PRO A 50 -6.63 -13.95 -5.76
N GLY A 51 -7.32 -13.13 -6.55
CA GLY A 51 -7.70 -11.76 -6.19
C GLY A 51 -7.18 -10.65 -7.11
N ALA A 52 -6.44 -10.96 -8.17
CA ALA A 52 -6.15 -10.00 -9.23
C ALA A 52 -7.46 -9.54 -9.90
N ARG A 53 -7.89 -8.32 -9.56
CA ARG A 53 -9.10 -7.72 -10.16
C ARG A 53 -8.87 -7.52 -11.66
N PRO A 54 -9.86 -7.84 -12.52
CA PRO A 54 -9.74 -7.57 -13.94
C PRO A 54 -9.54 -6.07 -14.19
N PRO A 55 -8.85 -5.68 -15.28
CA PRO A 55 -8.69 -4.28 -15.65
C PRO A 55 -10.05 -3.56 -15.70
N ARG A 56 -10.14 -2.36 -15.11
CA ARG A 56 -11.38 -1.56 -15.11
C ARG A 56 -11.80 -1.21 -16.53
N ASP A 57 -13.06 -1.46 -16.87
CA ASP A 57 -13.68 -0.97 -18.09
C ASP A 57 -13.84 0.56 -18.01
N CYS A 58 -13.02 1.30 -18.77
CA CYS A 58 -13.02 2.76 -18.74
C CYS A 58 -14.28 3.37 -19.37
N SER A 59 -15.03 2.62 -20.19
CA SER A 59 -16.30 3.11 -20.74
C SER A 59 -17.38 3.35 -19.68
N LYS A 60 -17.23 2.69 -18.52
CA LYS A 60 -18.16 2.79 -17.37
C LYS A 60 -17.66 3.74 -16.28
N ALA A 61 -16.53 4.40 -16.48
CA ALA A 61 -15.98 5.34 -15.51
C ALA A 61 -16.72 6.69 -15.56
N PRO A 62 -16.84 7.42 -14.44
CA PRO A 62 -17.37 8.79 -14.44
C PRO A 62 -16.59 9.74 -15.36
N ASP A 63 -15.30 9.46 -15.55
CA ASP A 63 -14.43 10.15 -16.51
C ASP A 63 -13.65 9.11 -17.34
N PRO A 64 -14.18 8.72 -18.52
CA PRO A 64 -13.52 7.76 -19.40
C PRO A 64 -12.17 8.24 -19.93
N ALA A 65 -12.02 9.54 -20.18
CA ALA A 65 -10.79 10.11 -20.73
C ALA A 65 -9.65 10.02 -19.71
N ALA A 66 -9.88 10.44 -18.46
CA ALA A 66 -8.89 10.30 -17.40
C ALA A 66 -8.58 8.82 -17.09
N CYS A 67 -9.59 7.94 -17.13
CA CYS A 67 -9.37 6.51 -16.95
C CYS A 67 -8.42 5.94 -18.02
N ASN A 68 -8.67 6.25 -19.29
CA ASN A 68 -7.82 5.82 -20.40
C ASN A 68 -6.41 6.42 -20.31
N ALA A 69 -6.28 7.69 -19.92
CA ALA A 69 -4.98 8.31 -19.71
C ALA A 69 -4.16 7.61 -18.61
N HIS A 70 -4.79 7.28 -17.48
CA HIS A 70 -4.13 6.52 -16.41
C HIS A 70 -3.74 5.11 -16.85
N ARG A 71 -4.59 4.43 -17.64
CA ARG A 71 -4.28 3.12 -18.21
C ARG A 71 -3.05 3.21 -19.12
N ALA A 72 -3.07 4.11 -20.10
CA ALA A 72 -1.96 4.30 -21.03
C ALA A 72 -0.65 4.67 -20.32
N ALA A 73 -0.70 5.50 -19.28
CA ALA A 73 0.48 5.82 -18.49
C ALA A 73 1.03 4.62 -17.71
N ARG A 74 0.15 3.77 -17.16
CA ARG A 74 0.54 2.55 -16.47
C ARG A 74 1.12 1.52 -17.43
N ASP A 75 0.56 1.37 -18.63
CA ASP A 75 1.07 0.46 -19.65
C ASP A 75 2.47 0.91 -20.10
N LYS A 76 2.67 2.22 -20.35
CA LYS A 76 4.00 2.80 -20.62
C LYS A 76 4.99 2.57 -19.48
N ALA A 77 4.57 2.74 -18.23
CA ALA A 77 5.40 2.46 -17.07
C ALA A 77 5.78 0.97 -16.98
N HIS A 78 4.83 0.07 -17.27
CA HIS A 78 5.08 -1.37 -17.31
C HIS A 78 6.09 -1.75 -18.38
N GLU A 79 5.99 -1.18 -19.58
CA GLU A 79 6.96 -1.38 -20.66
C GLU A 79 8.33 -0.80 -20.30
N ALA A 80 8.40 0.43 -19.80
CA ALA A 80 9.66 1.07 -19.40
C ALA A 80 10.36 0.33 -18.25
N CYS A 81 9.60 -0.31 -17.36
CA CYS A 81 10.12 -1.04 -16.22
C CYS A 81 10.17 -2.56 -16.45
N LYS A 82 9.93 -3.05 -17.67
CA LYS A 82 9.72 -4.49 -17.93
C LYS A 82 10.87 -5.38 -17.47
N ASP A 83 12.10 -4.90 -17.63
CA ASP A 83 13.34 -5.61 -17.30
C ASP A 83 13.74 -5.49 -15.81
N SER A 84 13.02 -4.68 -15.04
CA SER A 84 13.22 -4.55 -13.60
C SER A 84 12.33 -5.52 -12.81
N VAL A 85 12.88 -6.10 -11.74
CA VAL A 85 12.20 -7.08 -10.87
C VAL A 85 12.25 -6.66 -9.39
N GLY A 86 11.37 -7.24 -8.58
CA GLY A 86 11.38 -7.06 -7.12
C GLY A 86 11.32 -5.59 -6.67
N PRO A 87 12.14 -5.18 -5.67
CA PRO A 87 12.19 -3.80 -5.18
C PRO A 87 12.52 -2.76 -6.27
N LEU A 88 13.41 -3.11 -7.21
CA LEU A 88 13.81 -2.22 -8.30
C LEU A 88 12.62 -1.91 -9.22
N ARG A 89 11.80 -2.92 -9.55
CA ARG A 89 10.57 -2.71 -10.32
C ARG A 89 9.61 -1.75 -9.63
N LYS A 90 9.44 -1.92 -8.31
CA LYS A 90 8.54 -1.07 -7.53
C LYS A 90 8.99 0.38 -7.56
N GLN A 91 10.29 0.63 -7.42
CA GLN A 91 10.86 1.98 -7.51
C GLN A 91 10.70 2.56 -8.92
N CYS A 92 11.07 1.82 -9.96
CA CYS A 92 10.89 2.25 -11.36
C CYS A 92 9.42 2.63 -11.64
N MET A 93 8.47 1.79 -11.24
CA MET A 93 7.05 2.08 -11.43
C MET A 93 6.58 3.31 -10.65
N GLN A 94 7.14 3.54 -9.45
CA GLN A 94 6.84 4.74 -8.67
C GLN A 94 7.37 6.00 -9.36
N ASP A 95 8.59 5.96 -9.88
CA ASP A 95 9.21 7.09 -10.59
C ASP A 95 8.47 7.41 -11.89
N GLN A 96 8.10 6.39 -12.68
CA GLN A 96 7.28 6.56 -13.88
C GLN A 96 5.93 7.24 -13.57
N MET A 97 5.31 6.88 -12.45
CA MET A 97 4.01 7.44 -12.07
C MET A 97 4.07 8.87 -11.53
N GLN A 98 5.23 9.31 -11.04
CA GLN A 98 5.46 10.71 -10.65
C GLN A 98 5.51 11.64 -11.86
N ASN A 99 5.81 11.11 -13.05
CA ASN A 99 5.85 11.86 -14.30
C ASN A 99 4.52 11.90 -15.05
N PHE A 100 3.42 11.40 -14.44
CA PHE A 100 2.10 11.44 -15.06
C PHE A 100 1.64 12.89 -15.33
N ASP A 101 1.16 13.17 -16.54
CA ASP A 101 0.63 14.49 -16.88
C ASP A 101 -0.70 14.76 -16.14
N CYS A 102 -0.67 15.65 -15.14
CA CYS A 102 -1.83 15.95 -14.31
C CYS A 102 -2.97 16.61 -15.08
N ALA A 103 -2.70 17.23 -16.24
CA ALA A 103 -3.75 17.75 -17.11
C ALA A 103 -4.67 16.63 -17.65
N LYS A 104 -4.19 15.38 -17.66
CA LYS A 104 -4.95 14.20 -18.07
C LYS A 104 -5.63 13.47 -16.91
N SER A 105 -5.55 14.00 -15.70
CA SER A 105 -6.29 13.46 -14.56
C SER A 105 -7.68 14.09 -14.47
N GLY A 106 -8.64 13.37 -13.87
CA GLY A 106 -9.98 13.91 -13.61
C GLY A 106 -9.99 15.05 -12.56
N ASN A 107 -8.86 15.31 -11.88
CA ASN A 107 -8.68 16.47 -11.02
C ASN A 107 -7.21 16.96 -11.06
N PRO A 108 -6.86 17.86 -11.99
CA PRO A 108 -5.49 18.34 -12.15
C PRO A 108 -4.90 19.00 -10.90
N GLN A 109 -5.69 19.80 -10.18
CA GLN A 109 -5.24 20.49 -8.97
C GLN A 109 -4.89 19.50 -7.84
N GLN A 110 -5.69 18.44 -7.68
CA GLN A 110 -5.39 17.38 -6.72
C GLN A 110 -4.17 16.54 -7.15
N CYS A 111 -4.01 16.31 -8.45
CA CYS A 111 -2.85 15.60 -8.98
C CYS A 111 -1.55 16.36 -8.69
N GLU A 112 -1.50 17.67 -8.99
CA GLU A 112 -0.30 18.49 -8.77
C GLU A 112 0.02 18.62 -7.28
N SER A 113 -0.97 18.89 -6.44
CA SER A 113 -0.75 18.95 -4.98
C SER A 113 -0.20 17.65 -4.41
N ARG A 114 -0.63 16.49 -4.94
CA ARG A 114 -0.08 15.19 -4.55
C ARG A 114 1.37 15.00 -4.99
N LYS A 115 1.72 15.45 -6.19
CA LYS A 115 3.13 15.41 -6.65
C LYS A 115 4.02 16.26 -5.76
N THR A 116 3.59 17.47 -5.42
CA THR A 116 4.31 18.36 -4.50
C THR A 116 4.48 17.70 -3.13
N ALA A 117 3.41 17.18 -2.54
CA ALA A 117 3.49 16.46 -1.26
C ALA A 117 4.45 15.26 -1.34
N TYR A 118 4.46 14.52 -2.45
CA TYR A 118 5.37 13.38 -2.61
C TYR A 118 6.82 13.80 -2.70
N LYS A 119 7.11 14.92 -3.36
CA LYS A 119 8.46 15.50 -3.45
C LYS A 119 8.93 16.00 -2.08
N GLU A 120 8.08 16.68 -1.33
CA GLU A 120 8.40 17.14 0.03
C GLU A 120 8.61 15.99 1.02
N CYS A 121 7.94 14.87 0.79
CA CYS A 121 8.03 13.67 1.63
C CYS A 121 9.04 12.64 1.12
N GLN A 122 9.85 13.02 0.12
CA GLN A 122 10.90 12.16 -0.42
C GLN A 122 11.90 11.80 0.69
N GLY A 123 12.31 10.53 0.74
CA GLY A 123 13.18 10.00 1.80
C GLY A 123 12.45 9.33 2.97
N GLN A 124 11.13 9.57 3.12
CA GLN A 124 10.31 8.76 4.03
C GLN A 124 9.76 7.52 3.31
N THR A 125 9.53 6.44 4.05
CA THR A 125 8.89 5.23 3.53
C THR A 125 7.80 4.72 4.48
N GLY A 126 6.94 3.82 3.99
CA GLY A 126 5.96 3.15 4.84
C GLY A 126 4.95 4.11 5.51
N PRO A 127 4.63 3.89 6.80
CA PRO A 127 3.69 4.75 7.55
C PRO A 127 4.12 6.22 7.64
N ALA A 128 5.42 6.49 7.80
CA ALA A 128 5.94 7.85 7.90
C ALA A 128 5.67 8.65 6.60
N PHE A 129 5.96 8.05 5.43
CA PHE A 129 5.63 8.68 4.15
C PHE A 129 4.15 9.04 4.04
N ARG A 130 3.26 8.13 4.46
CA ARG A 130 1.81 8.38 4.40
C ARG A 130 1.40 9.54 5.32
N GLN A 131 2.00 9.64 6.50
CA GLN A 131 1.79 10.74 7.42
C GLN A 131 2.25 12.06 6.82
N CYS A 132 3.48 12.10 6.32
CA CYS A 132 4.03 13.30 5.70
C CYS A 132 3.14 13.77 4.55
N VAL A 133 2.76 12.87 3.64
CA VAL A 133 1.87 13.21 2.53
C VAL A 133 0.54 13.74 3.06
N HIS A 134 -0.03 13.11 4.08
CA HIS A 134 -1.29 13.57 4.64
C HIS A 134 -1.19 14.99 5.22
N GLN A 135 -0.11 15.31 5.93
CA GLN A 135 0.16 16.63 6.51
C GLN A 135 0.46 17.70 5.45
N LYS A 136 1.08 17.30 4.33
CA LYS A 136 1.47 18.20 3.24
C LYS A 136 0.40 18.37 2.15
N MET A 137 -0.61 17.52 2.14
CA MET A 137 -1.72 17.63 1.18
C MET A 137 -2.63 18.80 1.56
N PRO A 138 -2.89 19.74 0.64
CA PRO A 138 -3.78 20.85 0.92
C PRO A 138 -5.23 20.37 1.09
N PRO A 139 -6.05 21.16 1.81
CA PRO A 139 -7.50 20.99 1.83
C PRO A 139 -8.05 20.96 0.40
N VAL A 140 -8.96 20.03 0.11
CA VAL A 140 -9.61 19.97 -1.21
C VAL A 140 -10.67 21.06 -1.31
N ASP A 141 -10.82 21.65 -2.49
CA ASP A 141 -11.92 22.57 -2.77
C ASP A 141 -13.21 21.78 -3.05
N CYS A 142 -14.07 21.66 -2.04
CA CYS A 142 -15.30 20.90 -2.13
C CYS A 142 -16.40 21.56 -2.96
N THR A 143 -16.25 22.84 -3.34
CA THR A 143 -17.23 23.54 -4.18
C THR A 143 -17.28 22.99 -5.61
N LYS A 144 -16.18 22.37 -6.06
CA LYS A 144 -16.05 21.75 -7.38
C LYS A 144 -16.35 20.25 -7.37
N ALA A 145 -16.72 19.69 -6.21
CA ALA A 145 -16.99 18.27 -6.09
C ALA A 145 -18.40 17.93 -6.61
N PRO A 146 -18.60 16.80 -7.31
CA PRO A 146 -19.93 16.34 -7.73
C PRO A 146 -20.92 16.16 -6.57
N ASN A 147 -20.42 15.95 -5.36
CA ASN A 147 -21.21 15.95 -4.13
C ASN A 147 -20.44 16.72 -3.04
N GLN A 148 -20.78 17.99 -2.90
CA GLN A 148 -20.16 18.90 -1.94
C GLN A 148 -20.30 18.42 -0.49
N ALA A 149 -21.50 18.06 -0.04
CA ALA A 149 -21.73 17.61 1.33
C ALA A 149 -20.92 16.34 1.70
N ARG A 150 -20.76 15.42 0.74
CA ARG A 150 -19.90 14.25 0.90
C ARG A 150 -18.43 14.66 0.97
N CYS A 151 -17.99 15.57 0.10
CA CYS A 151 -16.63 16.08 0.11
C CYS A 151 -16.27 16.76 1.44
N GLU A 152 -17.11 17.67 1.93
CA GLU A 152 -16.92 18.40 3.18
C GLU A 152 -16.85 17.44 4.38
N ARG A 153 -17.72 16.43 4.41
CA ARG A 153 -17.66 15.37 5.44
C ARG A 153 -16.32 14.63 5.41
N HIS A 154 -15.81 14.29 4.23
CA HIS A 154 -14.50 13.66 4.10
C HIS A 154 -13.37 14.60 4.54
N GLN A 155 -13.48 15.89 4.28
CA GLN A 155 -12.50 16.89 4.68
C GLN A 155 -12.47 17.09 6.19
N GLN A 156 -13.63 17.19 6.83
CA GLN A 156 -13.77 17.22 8.29
C GLN A 156 -13.16 15.97 8.93
N ALA A 157 -13.44 14.78 8.39
CA ALA A 157 -12.88 13.53 8.91
C ALA A 157 -11.35 13.48 8.78
N ARG A 158 -10.78 14.02 7.69
CA ARG A 158 -9.32 14.14 7.52
C ARG A 158 -8.72 15.04 8.59
N GLU A 159 -9.32 16.21 8.79
CA GLU A 159 -8.85 17.18 9.79
C GLU A 159 -8.92 16.62 11.21
N ALA A 160 -10.06 15.99 11.57
CA ALA A 160 -10.26 15.41 12.90
C ALA A 160 -9.33 14.20 13.19
N CYS A 161 -8.84 13.52 12.14
CA CYS A 161 -8.01 12.33 12.27
C CYS A 161 -6.54 12.56 11.87
N LYS A 162 -6.12 13.81 11.64
CA LYS A 162 -4.79 14.14 11.08
C LYS A 162 -3.63 13.72 11.97
N ASP A 163 -3.84 13.69 13.28
CA ASP A 163 -2.84 13.34 14.29
C ASP A 163 -2.75 11.83 14.57
N LYS A 164 -3.66 11.04 13.98
CA LYS A 164 -3.68 9.58 14.14
C LYS A 164 -3.02 8.90 12.93
N LEU A 165 -2.37 7.77 13.17
CA LEU A 165 -1.65 7.01 12.15
C LEU A 165 -2.06 5.54 12.09
N GLY A 166 -1.73 4.90 10.96
CA GLY A 166 -1.85 3.46 10.84
C GLY A 166 -3.26 2.93 11.12
N PRO A 167 -3.42 1.91 11.99
CA PRO A 167 -4.72 1.39 12.40
C PRO A 167 -5.63 2.43 13.05
N ASP A 168 -5.09 3.31 13.91
CA ASP A 168 -5.88 4.29 14.66
C ASP A 168 -6.48 5.36 13.74
N HIS A 169 -5.74 5.76 12.70
CA HIS A 169 -6.28 6.64 11.67
C HIS A 169 -7.49 6.01 10.98
N LYS A 170 -7.40 4.72 10.63
CA LYS A 170 -8.51 3.98 9.99
C LYS A 170 -9.71 3.84 10.92
N THR A 171 -9.48 3.59 12.21
CA THR A 171 -10.54 3.50 13.21
C THR A 171 -11.22 4.85 13.38
N CYS A 172 -10.45 5.93 13.52
CA CYS A 172 -10.97 7.30 13.60
C CYS A 172 -11.83 7.65 12.38
N LEU A 173 -11.31 7.42 11.16
CA LEU A 173 -12.09 7.66 9.95
C LEU A 173 -13.38 6.85 9.93
N ARG A 174 -13.34 5.58 10.35
CA ARG A 174 -14.53 4.73 10.43
C ARG A 174 -15.57 5.31 11.40
N GLU A 175 -15.16 5.81 12.54
CA GLU A 175 -16.03 6.46 13.53
C GLU A 175 -16.64 7.75 12.98
N GLN A 176 -15.85 8.59 12.29
CA GLN A 176 -16.31 9.82 11.66
C GLN A 176 -17.45 9.58 10.63
N PHE A 177 -17.48 8.41 9.99
CA PHE A 177 -18.52 8.04 9.03
C PHE A 177 -19.62 7.13 9.58
N LYS A 178 -19.47 6.57 10.80
CA LYS A 178 -20.50 5.76 11.46
C LYS A 178 -21.59 6.60 12.11
N ASN A 179 -21.25 7.79 12.59
CA ASN A 179 -22.14 8.64 13.37
C ASN A 179 -23.05 9.54 12.49
N LYS A 180 -23.43 9.09 11.28
CA LYS A 180 -24.27 9.84 10.34
C LYS A 180 -25.23 8.93 9.59
#